data_AF-A0A2W7AEF4-F1
#
_entry.id   AF-A0A2W7AEF4-F1
#
_cell.length_a   1.000
_cell.length_b   1.000
_cell.length_c   1.000
_cell.angle_alpha   90.00
_cell.angle_beta   90.00
_cell.angle_gamma   90.00
#
_symmetry.space_group_name_H-M   'P 1'
#
loop_
_entity.id
_entity.type
_entity.pdbx_description
1 polymer ?
#
loop_
_entity_poly.entity_id
_entity_poly.type
_entity_poly.pdbx_seq_one_letter_code
_entity_poly.pdbx_strand_id
1 'polypeptide(L)'
;VNGKVKTVAIGFVLGCMVGLTSVSSGSLFALVLMTFFKLDSRKLVGTDITQAAILLGFTSLGHLSLSTVDWHIVIPIWIGSVPGVLLGSKLCQHAPQRALRYLIFVILITVSWKLIHSA
;
A
#
# COMPACT_ATOMS: atom_id res chain seq x y z
N VAL A 1 -15.79 0.16 27.67
CA VAL A 1 -15.94 -1.16 26.99
C VAL A 1 -16.16 -1.07 25.46
N ASN A 2 -16.54 0.07 24.87
CA ASN A 2 -17.09 0.08 23.48
C ASN A 2 -16.13 0.46 22.33
N GLY A 3 -14.84 0.71 22.59
CA GLY A 3 -13.90 1.09 21.51
C GLY A 3 -13.47 -0.09 20.63
N LYS A 4 -13.16 -1.24 21.25
CA LYS A 4 -12.58 -2.41 20.56
C LYS A 4 -13.56 -3.10 19.61
N VAL A 5 -14.83 -3.19 19.99
CA VAL A 5 -15.88 -3.85 19.19
C VAL A 5 -16.20 -3.06 17.92
N LYS A 6 -16.24 -1.72 17.99
CA LYS A 6 -16.43 -0.86 16.82
C LYS A 6 -15.29 -1.04 15.81
N THR A 7 -14.04 -1.08 16.28
CA THR A 7 -12.87 -1.29 15.42
C THR A 7 -12.92 -2.63 14.70
N VAL A 8 -13.33 -3.70 15.38
CA VAL A 8 -13.45 -5.05 14.78
C VAL A 8 -14.56 -5.08 13.73
N ALA A 9 -15.73 -4.51 14.02
CA ALA A 9 -16.85 -4.47 13.06
C ALA A 9 -16.50 -3.69 11.79
N ILE A 10 -15.83 -2.54 11.95
CA ILE A 10 -15.37 -1.72 10.81
C ILE A 10 -14.31 -2.47 10.01
N GLY A 11 -13.33 -3.08 10.69
CA GLY A 11 -12.31 -3.91 10.04
C GLY A 11 -12.90 -5.08 9.25
N PHE A 12 -13.96 -5.71 9.77
CA PHE A 12 -14.65 -6.81 9.09
C PHE A 12 -15.36 -6.34 7.81
N VAL A 13 -16.16 -5.26 7.89
CA VAL A 13 -16.89 -4.72 6.72
C VAL A 13 -15.92 -4.23 5.64
N LEU A 14 -14.86 -3.53 6.04
CA LEU A 14 -13.83 -3.08 5.12
C LEU A 14 -13.06 -4.22 4.48
N GLY A 15 -12.69 -5.24 5.26
CA GLY A 15 -12.03 -6.44 4.75
C GLY A 15 -12.89 -7.16 3.70
N CYS A 16 -14.20 -7.29 3.97
CA CYS A 16 -15.14 -7.86 3.02
C CYS A 16 -15.25 -7.02 1.73
N MET A 17 -15.35 -5.69 1.82
CA MET A 17 -15.41 -4.85 0.63
C MET A 17 -14.12 -4.93 -0.20
N VAL A 18 -12.95 -4.86 0.44
CA VAL A 18 -11.66 -4.95 -0.27
C VAL A 18 -11.49 -6.31 -0.93
N GLY A 19 -11.83 -7.40 -0.24
CA GLY A 19 -11.77 -8.75 -0.78
C GLY A 19 -12.71 -8.97 -1.97
N LEU A 20 -13.93 -8.40 -1.92
CA LEU A 20 -14.90 -8.49 -3.02
C LEU A 20 -14.52 -7.63 -4.22
N THR A 21 -13.96 -6.44 -3.99
CA THR A 21 -13.71 -5.49 -5.09
C THR A 21 -12.43 -5.86 -5.85
N SER A 22 -11.54 -6.68 -5.28
CA SER A 22 -10.21 -6.98 -5.86
C SER A 22 -9.42 -5.72 -6.25
N VAL A 23 -9.81 -4.55 -5.74
CA VAL A 23 -9.16 -3.25 -5.90
C VAL A 23 -8.48 -2.95 -4.57
N SER A 24 -7.44 -3.73 -4.27
CA SER A 24 -6.49 -3.48 -3.18
C SER A 24 -5.46 -2.42 -3.59
N SER A 25 -5.91 -1.36 -4.26
CA SER A 25 -5.07 -0.18 -4.52
C SER A 25 -5.15 0.70 -3.27
N GLY A 26 -4.02 0.97 -2.61
CA GLY A 26 -3.92 1.56 -1.26
C GLY A 26 -4.71 2.85 -0.97
N SER A 27 -5.37 3.47 -1.96
CA SER A 27 -6.20 4.66 -1.82
C SER A 27 -7.42 4.49 -0.92
N LEU A 28 -8.16 3.37 -1.03
CA LEU A 28 -9.35 3.12 -0.19
C LEU A 28 -8.95 2.87 1.28
N PHE A 29 -7.88 2.12 1.49
CA PHE A 29 -7.36 1.85 2.83
C PHE A 29 -6.79 3.11 3.49
N ALA A 30 -6.06 3.92 2.71
CA ALA A 30 -5.58 5.23 3.14
C ALA A 30 -6.72 6.18 3.52
N LEU A 31 -7.79 6.25 2.71
CA LEU A 31 -8.98 7.08 2.98
C LEU A 31 -9.65 6.70 4.30
N VAL A 32 -9.76 5.40 4.57
CA VAL A 32 -10.38 4.86 5.77
C VAL A 32 -9.53 5.13 7.01
N LEU A 33 -8.22 4.83 6.96
CA LEU A 33 -7.31 5.09 8.09
C LEU A 33 -7.21 6.59 8.40
N MET A 34 -7.20 7.44 7.37
CA MET A 34 -7.15 8.88 7.55
C MET A 34 -8.47 9.44 8.12
N THR A 35 -9.62 8.96 7.64
CA THR A 35 -10.94 9.42 8.11
C THR A 35 -11.27 8.89 9.51
N PHE A 36 -10.96 7.63 9.79
CA PHE A 36 -11.42 6.96 11.03
C PHE A 36 -10.42 7.06 12.18
N PHE A 37 -9.11 7.06 11.89
CA PHE A 37 -8.06 7.05 12.91
C PHE A 37 -7.29 8.37 13.03
N LYS A 38 -7.55 9.38 12.17
CA LYS A 38 -6.81 10.66 12.15
C LYS A 38 -5.30 10.46 12.23
N LEU A 39 -4.80 9.42 11.56
CA LEU A 39 -3.39 9.06 11.61
C LEU A 39 -2.57 10.05 10.82
N ASP A 40 -1.42 10.40 11.39
CA ASP A 40 -0.45 11.28 10.75
C ASP A 40 0.06 10.65 9.44
N SER A 41 0.27 11.45 8.38
CA SER A 41 0.54 10.94 7.02
C SER A 41 1.71 9.95 6.97
N ARG A 42 2.69 10.08 7.87
CA ARG A 42 3.84 9.18 7.98
C ARG A 42 3.47 7.77 8.45
N LYS A 43 2.51 7.65 9.39
CA LYS A 43 1.99 6.35 9.85
C LYS A 43 1.13 5.70 8.77
N LEU A 44 0.33 6.50 8.07
CA LEU A 44 -0.54 6.04 6.99
C LEU A 44 0.24 5.29 5.89
N VAL A 45 1.32 5.90 5.40
CA VAL A 45 2.17 5.30 4.36
C VAL A 45 2.84 4.02 4.87
N GLY A 46 3.30 3.99 6.12
CA GLY A 46 3.89 2.79 6.71
C GLY A 46 2.91 1.63 6.83
N THR A 47 1.66 1.91 7.22
CA THR A 47 0.59 0.90 7.33
C THR A 47 0.20 0.33 5.96
N ASP A 48 0.14 1.18 4.92
CA ASP A 48 -0.15 0.75 3.55
C ASP A 48 0.96 -0.18 2.99
N ILE A 49 2.24 0.19 3.22
CA ILE A 49 3.39 -0.64 2.81
C ILE A 49 3.38 -2.00 3.51
N THR A 50 3.08 -2.04 4.80
CA THR A 50 3.05 -3.30 5.56
C THR A 50 1.91 -4.21 5.09
N GLN A 51 0.73 -3.66 4.82
CA GLN A 51 -0.36 -4.43 4.24
C GLN A 51 0.00 -4.98 2.85
N ALA A 52 0.60 -4.15 1.98
CA ALA A 52 1.06 -4.58 0.68
C ALA A 52 2.08 -5.73 0.82
N ALA A 53 3.06 -5.60 1.71
CA ALA A 53 4.06 -6.65 1.95
C ALA A 53 3.43 -7.98 2.38
N ILE A 54 2.42 -7.94 3.27
CA ILE A 54 1.70 -9.15 3.71
C ILE A 54 0.97 -9.80 2.51
N LEU A 55 0.21 -9.01 1.74
CA LEU A 55 -0.49 -9.49 0.55
C LEU A 55 0.47 -10.08 -0.48
N LEU A 56 1.56 -9.38 -0.78
CA LEU A 56 2.60 -9.87 -1.70
C LEU A 56 3.24 -11.16 -1.20
N GLY A 57 3.44 -11.31 0.11
CA GLY A 57 3.93 -12.55 0.71
C GLY A 57 3.01 -13.74 0.40
N PHE A 58 1.72 -13.60 0.65
CA PHE A 58 0.73 -14.64 0.32
C PHE A 58 0.68 -14.94 -1.19
N THR A 59 0.68 -13.91 -2.04
CA THR A 59 0.72 -14.06 -3.49
C THR A 59 1.98 -14.80 -3.96
N SER A 60 3.13 -14.46 -3.40
CA SER A 60 4.41 -15.10 -3.71
C SER A 60 4.42 -16.57 -3.32
N LEU A 61 3.92 -16.91 -2.12
CA LEU A 61 3.74 -18.30 -1.65
C LEU A 61 2.80 -19.10 -2.56
N GLY A 62 1.73 -18.48 -3.04
CA GLY A 62 0.83 -19.09 -4.02
C GLY A 62 1.54 -19.43 -5.33
N HIS A 63 2.30 -18.48 -5.88
CA HIS A 63 3.03 -18.67 -7.14
C HIS A 63 4.17 -19.69 -7.04
N LEU A 64 4.86 -19.74 -5.90
CA LEU A 64 5.86 -20.77 -5.60
C LEU A 64 5.23 -22.18 -5.58
N SER A 65 4.01 -22.31 -5.05
CA SER A 65 3.28 -23.58 -5.03
C SER A 65 2.83 -24.05 -6.42
N LEU A 66 2.64 -23.11 -7.35
CA LEU A 66 2.27 -23.37 -8.76
C LEU A 66 3.49 -23.63 -9.66
N SER A 67 4.72 -23.59 -9.13
CA SER A 67 6.00 -23.84 -9.83
C SER A 67 6.22 -23.09 -11.16
N THR A 68 5.43 -22.05 -11.44
CA THR A 68 5.48 -21.23 -12.68
C THR A 68 6.31 -19.97 -12.43
N VAL A 69 7.45 -20.11 -11.75
CA VAL A 69 8.28 -18.96 -11.35
C VAL A 69 9.42 -18.78 -12.35
N ASP A 70 9.33 -17.72 -13.16
CA ASP A 70 10.39 -17.33 -14.07
C ASP A 70 11.51 -16.58 -13.34
N TRP A 71 12.54 -17.32 -12.94
CA TRP A 71 13.69 -16.78 -12.21
C TRP A 71 14.43 -15.68 -12.97
N HIS A 72 14.33 -15.65 -14.31
CA HIS A 72 14.89 -14.59 -15.15
C HIS A 72 14.30 -13.21 -14.88
N ILE A 73 13.04 -13.13 -14.42
CA ILE A 73 12.34 -11.88 -14.13
C ILE A 73 12.41 -11.57 -12.63
N VAL A 74 12.31 -12.60 -11.79
CA VAL A 74 12.32 -12.45 -10.33
C VAL A 74 13.64 -11.86 -9.82
N ILE A 75 14.78 -12.34 -10.32
CA ILE A 75 16.12 -11.91 -9.88
C ILE A 75 16.35 -10.40 -10.11
N PRO A 76 16.16 -9.84 -11.32
CA PRO A 76 16.37 -8.41 -11.54
C PRO A 76 15.37 -7.54 -10.76
N ILE A 77 14.12 -7.98 -10.58
CA ILE A 77 13.13 -7.26 -9.76
C ILE A 77 13.55 -7.25 -8.29
N TRP A 78 14.02 -8.38 -7.75
CA TRP A 78 14.52 -8.45 -6.37
C TRP A 78 15.69 -7.51 -6.14
N ILE A 79 16.67 -7.53 -7.05
CA ILE A 79 17.87 -6.69 -6.97
C ILE A 79 17.52 -5.21 -7.12
N GLY A 80 16.48 -4.83 -7.87
CA GLY A 80 16.03 -3.43 -7.95
C GLY A 80 15.16 -3.00 -6.76
N SER A 81 14.20 -3.85 -6.37
CA SER A 81 13.16 -3.51 -5.38
C SER A 81 13.70 -3.47 -3.96
N VAL A 82 14.51 -4.45 -3.54
CA VAL A 82 15.03 -4.52 -2.16
C VAL A 82 15.87 -3.28 -1.80
N PRO A 83 16.92 -2.90 -2.55
CA PRO A 83 17.68 -1.69 -2.25
C PRO A 83 16.86 -0.42 -2.52
N GLY A 84 15.98 -0.41 -3.53
CA GLY A 84 15.10 0.72 -3.81
C GLY A 84 14.17 1.06 -2.64
N VAL A 85 13.54 0.05 -2.04
CA VAL A 85 12.66 0.22 -0.87
C VAL A 85 13.47 0.61 0.37
N LEU A 86 14.65 0.02 0.60
CA LEU A 86 15.52 0.38 1.72
C LEU A 86 15.98 1.84 1.63
N LEU A 87 16.47 2.28 0.47
CA LEU A 87 16.88 3.65 0.24
C LEU A 87 15.69 4.63 0.32
N GLY A 88 14.58 4.29 -0.34
CA GLY A 88 13.35 5.08 -0.31
C GLY A 88 12.81 5.26 1.11
N SER A 89 12.76 4.18 1.91
CA SER A 89 12.29 4.21 3.30
C SER A 89 13.15 5.10 4.20
N LYS A 90 14.49 5.05 4.05
CA LYS A 90 15.42 5.93 4.78
C LYS A 90 15.24 7.40 4.38
N LEU A 91 15.07 7.67 3.09
CA LEU A 91 14.81 9.03 2.58
C LEU A 91 13.49 9.59 3.13
N CYS A 92 12.43 8.78 3.17
CA CYS A 92 11.14 9.16 3.73
C CYS A 92 11.20 9.44 5.24
N GLN A 93 12.09 8.79 6.00
CA GLN A 93 12.26 9.08 7.43
C GLN A 93 12.93 10.45 7.68
N HIS A 94 13.89 10.85 6.85
CA HIS A 94 14.55 12.16 6.96
C HIS A 94 13.76 13.32 6.36
N ALA A 95 12.76 13.05 5.51
CA ALA A 95 11.99 14.10 4.86
C ALA A 95 11.00 14.81 5.80
N PRO A 96 10.81 16.14 5.67
CA PRO A 96 9.81 16.88 6.42
C PRO A 96 8.38 16.49 5.96
N GLN A 97 7.44 16.42 6.92
CA GLN A 97 6.06 15.98 6.71
C GLN A 97 5.35 16.71 5.55
N ARG A 98 5.63 18.01 5.40
CA ARG A 98 5.05 18.87 4.35
C ARG A 98 5.49 18.43 2.97
N ALA A 99 6.78 18.12 2.78
CA ALA A 99 7.30 17.68 1.49
C ALA A 99 6.68 16.34 1.07
N LEU A 100 6.56 15.38 1.99
CA LEU A 100 5.96 14.08 1.69
C LEU A 100 4.48 14.22 1.27
N ARG A 101 3.73 15.09 1.94
CA ARG A 101 2.33 15.36 1.59
C ARG A 101 2.21 16.00 0.21
N TYR A 102 3.05 16.98 -0.12
CA TYR A 102 3.10 17.58 -1.46
C TYR A 102 3.44 16.54 -2.54
N LEU A 103 4.41 15.67 -2.28
CA LEU A 103 4.82 14.60 -3.20
C LEU A 103 3.66 13.65 -3.51
N ILE A 104 2.92 13.21 -2.48
CA ILE A 104 1.74 12.35 -2.64
C ILE A 104 0.67 13.06 -3.49
N PHE A 105 0.39 14.34 -3.23
CA PHE A 105 -0.57 15.11 -4.04
C PHE A 105 -0.16 15.20 -5.51
N VAL A 106 1.12 15.49 -5.79
CA VAL A 106 1.64 15.57 -7.16
C VAL A 106 1.51 14.21 -7.87
N ILE A 107 1.85 13.12 -7.19
CA ILE A 107 1.72 11.75 -7.72
C ILE A 107 0.25 11.43 -8.03
N LEU A 108 -0.68 11.76 -7.13
CA LEU A 108 -2.11 11.51 -7.35
C LEU A 108 -2.67 12.30 -8.53
N ILE A 109 -2.26 13.56 -8.70
CA ILE A 109 -2.66 14.40 -9.84
C ILE A 109 -2.13 13.80 -11.14
N THR A 110 -0.86 13.38 -11.18
CA THR A 110 -0.28 12.76 -12.38
C THR A 110 -0.92 11.42 -12.73
N VAL A 111 -1.23 10.57 -11.74
CA VAL A 111 -1.95 9.31 -11.99
C VAL A 111 -3.36 9.57 -12.52
N SER A 112 -4.08 10.52 -11.92
CA SER A 112 -5.43 10.89 -12.35
C SER A 112 -5.43 11.41 -13.78
N TRP A 113 -4.45 12.26 -14.12
CA TRP A 113 -4.27 12.77 -15.47
C TRP A 113 -3.97 11.66 -16.48
N LYS A 114 -3.06 10.74 -16.13
CA LYS A 114 -2.70 9.61 -17.00
C LYS A 114 -3.90 8.69 -17.26
N LEU A 115 -4.73 8.43 -16.25
CA LEU A 115 -5.92 7.58 -16.40
C LEU A 115 -6.95 8.19 -17.35
N ILE A 116 -7.16 9.51 -17.29
CA ILE A 116 -8.08 10.21 -18.21
C ILE A 116 -7.58 10.19 -19.64
N HIS A 117 -6.27 10.29 -19.85
CA HIS A 117 -5.70 10.27 -21.20
C HIS A 117 -5.47 8.86 -21.76
N SER A 118 -5.45 7.83 -20.90
CA SER A 118 -5.28 6.42 -21.30
C SER A 118 -6.60 5.67 -21.45
N ALA A 119 -7.74 6.33 -21.21
CA ALA A 119 -9.10 5.83 -21.40
C ALA A 119 -9.70 6.42 -22.68
#